data_AF-A0A1R1ECP2-F1
#
_entry.id   AF-A0A1R1ECP2-F1
#
_cell.length_a   1.000
_cell.length_b   1.000
_cell.length_c   1.000
_cell.angle_alpha   90.00
_cell.angle_beta   90.00
_cell.angle_gamma   90.00
#
_symmetry.space_group_name_H-M   'P 1'
#
loop_
_entity.id
_entity.type
_entity.pdbx_description
1 polymer ?
#
loop_
_entity_poly.entity_id
_entity_poly.type
_entity_poly.pdbx_seq_one_letter_code
_entity_poly.pdbx_strand_id
1 'polypeptide(L)'
;MPSRTPNLNLYKVNGETDGNETFNVDVVLNDNWDKIDGAVKAIEDAVGEITVPDASLTQKGIVQLSSETNSTSEAMAATPKAVKAASDVAAAAQAKAEAAETPSGAQAKANTAEANAKLYIDTNFYKKDRVDSVNLVRNGSAIFGFQDWTISGGSWAYVQQDANIGGYFYPNQSITAGSHIFLESSDPIAVFANANYYLGCTFHTNEGLDTDLVRVEVINATNGIVLGSLYAANRQWWHRRTAAITIPADVVSVKLRLVVTGPITNAAKVVRGFGRITFSIGSADTYGTQGDMYSIFQSVANGKSSIATAISGKGIPTSPTDPFATMAANINLINTGKKWAKGQIRVEPTTGYGSVTGLNFTPSNIILVTPSWSGVQDSYVMIYSTDAPTNGGVFQLFRGINNGAGGSGQHPITVGSGYFNVSVTLGYGGTYNYFATE
;
A
#
# COMPACT_ATOMS: atom_id res chain seq x y z
N MET A 1 45.55 12.78 -110.49
CA MET A 1 46.42 12.33 -109.37
C MET A 1 45.78 11.09 -108.77
N PRO A 2 46.57 10.08 -108.38
CA PRO A 2 46.02 8.84 -107.84
C PRO A 2 45.21 9.09 -106.55
N SER A 3 44.05 8.44 -106.44
CA SER A 3 43.16 8.56 -105.28
C SER A 3 43.51 7.53 -104.21
N ARG A 4 43.29 7.84 -102.93
CA ARG A 4 43.64 6.95 -101.80
C ARG A 4 42.49 6.74 -100.83
N THR A 5 42.52 5.66 -100.03
CA THR A 5 41.54 5.47 -98.94
C THR A 5 41.83 6.41 -97.77
N PRO A 6 40.80 6.89 -97.05
CA PRO A 6 40.98 7.89 -95.99
C PRO A 6 41.67 7.36 -94.72
N ASN A 7 41.49 6.08 -94.38
CA ASN A 7 41.96 5.53 -93.10
C ASN A 7 43.33 4.84 -93.20
N LEU A 8 43.55 4.10 -94.29
CA LEU A 8 44.76 3.29 -94.48
C LEU A 8 45.63 3.79 -95.63
N ASN A 9 45.23 4.89 -96.28
CA ASN A 9 45.99 5.52 -97.36
C ASN A 9 46.37 4.53 -98.49
N LEU A 10 45.45 3.60 -98.77
CA LEU A 10 45.62 2.57 -99.79
C LEU A 10 45.47 3.19 -101.17
N TYR A 11 46.37 2.85 -102.09
CA TYR A 11 46.28 3.30 -103.46
C TYR A 11 45.03 2.71 -104.14
N LYS A 12 44.22 3.54 -104.78
CA LYS A 12 43.08 3.10 -105.59
C LYS A 12 43.42 3.33 -107.07
N VAL A 13 43.53 2.24 -107.82
CA VAL A 13 43.69 2.29 -109.28
C VAL A 13 42.41 2.85 -109.90
N ASN A 14 42.56 3.83 -110.78
CA ASN A 14 41.51 4.36 -111.62
C ASN A 14 41.81 4.02 -113.09
N GLY A 15 41.04 3.08 -113.65
CA GLY A 15 41.21 2.64 -115.03
C GLY A 15 40.99 3.74 -116.10
N GLU A 16 40.37 4.87 -115.75
CA GLU A 16 40.14 5.99 -116.69
C GLU A 16 41.30 6.99 -116.71
N THR A 17 41.97 7.23 -115.57
CA THR A 17 43.00 8.28 -115.43
C THR A 17 44.43 7.75 -115.35
N ASP A 18 44.61 6.49 -114.98
CA ASP A 18 45.95 5.89 -114.78
C ASP A 18 46.50 5.25 -116.08
N GLY A 19 45.68 5.22 -117.15
CA GLY A 19 46.08 4.86 -118.51
C GLY A 19 46.67 3.45 -118.68
N ASN A 20 47.48 3.26 -119.71
CA ASN A 20 48.26 2.02 -119.95
C ASN A 20 49.60 2.02 -119.17
N GLU A 21 49.72 2.79 -118.08
CA GLU A 21 50.93 2.75 -117.24
C GLU A 21 51.13 1.33 -116.69
N THR A 22 52.37 0.86 -116.68
CA THR A 22 52.72 -0.49 -116.23
C THR A 22 52.19 -0.70 -114.81
N PHE A 23 51.33 -1.70 -114.59
CA PHE A 23 50.75 -2.00 -113.29
C PHE A 23 51.85 -2.26 -112.26
N ASN A 24 52.01 -1.33 -111.32
CA ASN A 24 53.00 -1.45 -110.27
C ASN A 24 52.44 -2.34 -109.14
N VAL A 25 52.72 -3.64 -109.24
CA VAL A 25 52.32 -4.68 -108.27
C VAL A 25 52.77 -4.31 -106.86
N ASP A 26 53.96 -3.71 -106.71
CA ASP A 26 54.50 -3.34 -105.41
C ASP A 26 53.63 -2.26 -104.76
N VAL A 27 53.20 -1.24 -105.51
CA VAL A 27 52.42 -0.11 -104.96
C VAL A 27 50.94 -0.46 -104.76
N VAL A 28 50.33 -1.20 -105.68
CA VAL A 28 48.88 -1.41 -105.70
C VAL A 28 48.47 -2.66 -104.92
N LEU A 29 49.31 -3.69 -104.92
CA LEU A 29 49.04 -4.94 -104.22
C LEU A 29 49.89 -5.03 -102.97
N ASN A 30 51.20 -5.21 -103.07
CA ASN A 30 52.05 -5.52 -101.91
C ASN A 30 51.97 -4.43 -100.82
N ASP A 31 52.22 -3.17 -101.16
CA ASP A 31 52.14 -2.02 -100.25
C ASP A 31 50.75 -1.85 -99.62
N ASN A 32 49.68 -2.14 -100.37
CA ASN A 32 48.31 -2.04 -99.86
C ASN A 32 47.97 -3.22 -98.93
N TRP A 33 48.41 -4.43 -99.27
CA TRP A 33 48.28 -5.62 -98.42
C TRP A 33 49.07 -5.47 -97.13
N ASP A 34 50.31 -4.98 -97.18
CA ASP A 34 51.13 -4.72 -95.99
C ASP A 34 50.46 -3.67 -95.08
N LYS A 35 49.85 -2.63 -95.65
CA LYS A 35 49.08 -1.64 -94.88
C LYS A 35 47.81 -2.23 -94.26
N ILE A 36 47.12 -3.12 -94.96
CA ILE A 36 45.94 -3.82 -94.44
C ILE A 36 46.35 -4.77 -93.32
N ASP A 37 47.40 -5.57 -93.53
CA ASP A 37 47.91 -6.52 -92.55
C ASP A 37 48.35 -5.80 -91.27
N GLY A 38 49.13 -4.72 -91.40
CA GLY A 38 49.50 -3.86 -90.28
C GLY A 38 48.29 -3.24 -89.57
N ALA A 39 47.24 -2.85 -90.30
CA ALA A 39 46.01 -2.31 -89.72
C ALA A 39 45.15 -3.37 -89.01
N VAL A 40 45.06 -4.57 -89.57
CA VAL A 40 44.39 -5.71 -88.94
C VAL A 40 45.13 -6.10 -87.68
N LYS A 41 46.47 -6.12 -87.72
CA LYS A 41 47.29 -6.36 -86.53
C LYS A 41 47.07 -5.31 -85.45
N ALA A 42 47.02 -4.03 -85.83
CA ALA A 42 46.72 -2.95 -84.90
C ALA A 42 45.31 -3.05 -84.29
N ILE A 43 44.31 -3.55 -85.05
CA ILE A 43 42.97 -3.81 -84.52
C ILE A 43 42.99 -5.02 -83.57
N GLU A 44 43.65 -6.11 -83.94
CA GLU A 44 43.79 -7.30 -83.10
C GLU A 44 44.43 -6.94 -81.76
N ASP A 45 45.53 -6.17 -81.81
CA ASP A 45 46.23 -5.69 -80.61
C ASP A 45 45.32 -4.75 -79.81
N ALA A 46 44.65 -3.79 -80.45
CA ALA A 46 43.73 -2.86 -79.78
C ALA A 46 42.53 -3.57 -79.12
N VAL A 47 41.99 -4.62 -79.75
CA VAL A 47 40.90 -5.44 -79.18
C VAL A 47 41.43 -6.34 -78.06
N GLY A 48 42.62 -6.92 -78.22
CA GLY A 48 43.29 -7.71 -77.20
C GLY A 48 43.66 -6.92 -75.95
N GLU A 49 43.90 -5.61 -76.09
CA GLU A 49 44.17 -4.68 -74.98
C GLU A 49 42.91 -4.18 -74.27
N ILE A 50 41.70 -4.46 -74.77
CA ILE A 50 40.45 -4.08 -74.09
C ILE A 50 40.32 -4.85 -72.78
N THR A 51 40.60 -4.16 -71.68
CA THR A 51 40.41 -4.67 -70.32
C THR A 51 39.22 -3.96 -69.68
N VAL A 52 38.20 -4.74 -69.27
CA VAL A 52 37.09 -4.21 -68.47
C VAL A 52 37.39 -4.54 -67.00
N PRO A 53 37.64 -3.54 -66.14
CA PRO A 53 37.92 -3.79 -64.73
C PRO A 53 36.67 -4.30 -64.00
N ASP A 54 36.88 -4.93 -62.85
CA ASP A 54 35.80 -5.22 -61.90
C ASP A 54 35.24 -3.92 -61.32
N ALA A 55 33.94 -3.89 -61.04
CA ALA A 55 33.34 -2.72 -60.42
C ALA A 55 33.69 -2.63 -58.94
N SER A 56 33.83 -1.40 -58.46
CA SER A 56 33.92 -1.06 -57.05
C SER A 56 33.01 0.13 -56.76
N LEU A 57 32.96 0.58 -55.50
CA LEU A 57 32.20 1.77 -55.12
C LEU A 57 32.71 3.05 -55.81
N THR A 58 33.94 3.04 -56.33
CA THR A 58 34.59 4.20 -56.97
C THR A 58 35.00 3.95 -58.41
N GLN A 59 35.02 2.70 -58.88
CA GLN A 59 35.39 2.30 -60.23
C GLN A 59 34.22 1.61 -60.93
N LYS A 60 33.85 2.08 -62.13
CA LYS A 60 32.87 1.38 -62.97
C LYS A 60 33.52 0.11 -63.53
N GLY A 61 32.75 -0.98 -63.61
CA GLY A 61 33.25 -2.27 -64.08
C GLY A 61 32.16 -3.33 -64.16
N ILE A 62 32.57 -4.60 -64.32
CA ILE A 62 31.67 -5.77 -64.27
C ILE A 62 31.44 -6.25 -62.84
N VAL A 63 30.25 -6.82 -62.55
CA VAL A 63 29.91 -7.38 -61.23
C VAL A 63 29.23 -8.73 -61.38
N GLN A 64 29.45 -9.63 -60.42
CA GLN A 64 28.70 -10.87 -60.29
C GLN A 64 27.46 -10.64 -59.41
N LEU A 65 26.33 -11.24 -59.76
CA LEU A 65 25.06 -11.07 -59.04
C LEU A 65 24.81 -12.23 -58.06
N SER A 66 24.29 -11.93 -56.87
CA SER A 66 23.84 -12.91 -55.88
C SER A 66 22.37 -12.74 -55.52
N SER A 67 21.69 -13.87 -55.25
CA SER A 67 20.32 -13.91 -54.72
C SER A 67 20.26 -14.27 -53.23
N GLU A 68 21.40 -14.40 -52.56
CA GLU A 68 21.47 -14.66 -51.12
C GLU A 68 21.04 -13.42 -50.33
N THR A 69 20.32 -13.62 -49.22
CA THR A 69 19.86 -12.53 -48.32
C THR A 69 20.69 -12.41 -47.05
N ASN A 70 21.69 -13.27 -46.88
CA ASN A 70 22.59 -13.34 -45.72
C ASN A 70 24.07 -13.41 -46.14
N SER A 71 24.38 -13.05 -47.39
CA SER A 71 25.76 -13.04 -47.88
C SER A 71 26.57 -11.96 -47.20
N THR A 72 27.82 -12.26 -46.86
CA THR A 72 28.80 -11.29 -46.34
C THR A 72 29.76 -10.81 -47.43
N SER A 73 29.53 -11.20 -48.70
CA SER A 73 30.39 -10.83 -49.82
C SER A 73 30.21 -9.37 -50.20
N GLU A 74 31.33 -8.63 -50.28
CA GLU A 74 31.37 -7.26 -50.80
C GLU A 74 31.68 -7.20 -52.31
N ALA A 75 32.01 -8.33 -52.92
CA ALA A 75 32.38 -8.42 -54.34
C ALA A 75 31.19 -8.70 -55.27
N MET A 76 30.00 -8.98 -54.71
CA MET A 76 28.80 -9.34 -55.47
C MET A 76 27.69 -8.32 -55.27
N ALA A 77 26.95 -8.01 -56.33
CA ALA A 77 25.78 -7.14 -56.25
C ALA A 77 24.50 -7.94 -55.97
N ALA A 78 23.61 -7.37 -55.18
CA ALA A 78 22.32 -7.98 -54.85
C ALA A 78 21.36 -7.94 -56.06
N THR A 79 20.67 -9.05 -56.29
CA THR A 79 19.56 -9.10 -57.26
C THR A 79 18.27 -8.49 -56.70
N PRO A 80 17.32 -8.05 -57.55
CA PRO A 80 15.99 -7.64 -57.10
C PRO A 80 15.27 -8.71 -56.26
N LYS A 81 15.55 -10.00 -56.51
CA LYS A 81 15.03 -11.14 -55.74
C LYS A 81 15.52 -11.12 -54.29
N ALA A 82 16.82 -10.90 -54.05
CA ALA A 82 17.39 -10.80 -52.71
C ALA A 82 16.79 -9.61 -51.94
N VAL A 83 16.71 -8.44 -52.59
CA VAL A 83 16.13 -7.22 -51.99
C VAL A 83 14.66 -7.43 -51.61
N LYS A 84 13.87 -8.05 -52.50
CA LYS A 84 12.47 -8.37 -52.21
C LYS A 84 12.35 -9.33 -51.03
N ALA A 85 13.12 -10.41 -51.00
CA ALA A 85 13.08 -11.37 -49.91
C ALA A 85 13.44 -10.74 -48.55
N ALA A 86 14.44 -9.85 -48.50
CA ALA A 86 14.76 -9.08 -47.30
C ALA A 86 13.62 -8.14 -46.88
N SER A 87 12.98 -7.47 -47.85
CA SER A 87 11.82 -6.61 -47.60
C SER A 87 10.61 -7.40 -47.06
N ASP A 88 10.34 -8.59 -47.60
CA ASP A 88 9.24 -9.44 -47.16
C ASP A 88 9.46 -9.90 -45.70
N VAL A 89 10.70 -10.23 -45.33
CA VAL A 89 11.07 -10.57 -43.93
C VAL A 89 10.90 -9.36 -43.00
N ALA A 90 11.33 -8.17 -43.43
CA ALA A 90 11.17 -6.95 -42.64
C ALA A 90 9.67 -6.62 -42.41
N ALA A 91 8.84 -6.73 -43.44
CA ALA A 91 7.39 -6.54 -43.33
C ALA A 91 6.74 -7.56 -42.38
N ALA A 92 7.16 -8.84 -42.43
CA ALA A 92 6.68 -9.86 -41.52
C ALA A 92 7.10 -9.61 -40.06
N ALA A 93 8.32 -9.11 -39.85
CA ALA A 93 8.79 -8.74 -38.52
C ALA A 93 8.02 -7.54 -37.95
N GLN A 94 7.74 -6.54 -38.79
CA GLN A 94 6.92 -5.39 -38.41
C GLN A 94 5.51 -5.80 -38.01
N ALA A 95 4.85 -6.64 -38.82
CA ALA A 95 3.51 -7.15 -38.49
C ALA A 95 3.50 -7.93 -37.16
N LYS A 96 4.56 -8.70 -36.86
CA LYS A 96 4.70 -9.37 -35.56
C LYS A 96 4.88 -8.40 -34.40
N ALA A 97 5.62 -7.30 -34.61
CA ALA A 97 5.82 -6.28 -33.59
C ALA A 97 4.52 -5.50 -33.32
N GLU A 98 3.76 -5.18 -34.37
CA GLU A 98 2.46 -4.49 -34.25
C GLU A 98 1.39 -5.38 -33.61
N ALA A 99 1.45 -6.70 -33.81
CA ALA A 99 0.57 -7.66 -33.15
C ALA A 99 0.97 -8.00 -31.71
N ALA A 100 2.16 -7.58 -31.25
CA ALA A 100 2.60 -7.84 -29.89
C ALA A 100 1.76 -7.03 -28.88
N GLU A 101 1.41 -7.67 -27.76
CA GLU A 101 0.67 -7.01 -26.70
C GLU A 101 1.47 -5.85 -26.11
N THR A 102 0.83 -4.69 -25.98
CA THR A 102 1.47 -3.52 -25.35
C THR A 102 1.36 -3.60 -23.83
N PRO A 103 2.28 -2.98 -23.06
CA PRO A 103 2.16 -2.89 -21.61
C PRO A 103 0.81 -2.29 -21.17
N SER A 104 0.32 -1.27 -21.88
CA SER A 104 -0.98 -0.66 -21.63
C SER A 104 -2.15 -1.61 -21.91
N GLY A 105 -2.08 -2.42 -22.97
CA GLY A 105 -3.11 -3.41 -23.30
C GLY A 105 -3.14 -4.57 -22.30
N ALA A 106 -1.98 -5.05 -21.85
CA ALA A 106 -1.87 -6.01 -20.76
C ALA A 106 -2.45 -5.45 -19.45
N GLN A 107 -2.17 -4.18 -19.14
CA GLN A 107 -2.73 -3.51 -17.97
C GLN A 107 -4.26 -3.37 -18.07
N ALA A 108 -4.81 -3.03 -19.24
CA ALA A 108 -6.26 -2.96 -19.46
C ALA A 108 -6.94 -4.33 -19.25
N LYS A 109 -6.32 -5.41 -19.76
CA LYS A 109 -6.78 -6.79 -19.53
C LYS A 109 -6.72 -7.17 -18.05
N ALA A 110 -5.65 -6.81 -17.34
CA ALA A 110 -5.51 -7.03 -15.90
C ALA A 110 -6.59 -6.27 -15.11
N ASN A 111 -6.83 -4.98 -15.43
CA ASN A 111 -7.88 -4.19 -14.81
C ASN A 111 -9.28 -4.78 -15.07
N THR A 112 -9.52 -5.28 -16.28
CA THR A 112 -10.78 -5.96 -16.64
C THR A 112 -10.95 -7.27 -15.85
N ALA A 113 -9.88 -8.07 -15.75
CA ALA A 113 -9.90 -9.30 -14.96
C ALA A 113 -10.10 -9.01 -13.47
N GLU A 114 -9.48 -7.96 -12.93
CA GLU A 114 -9.69 -7.50 -11.56
C GLU A 114 -11.13 -7.04 -11.33
N ALA A 115 -11.71 -6.27 -12.26
CA ALA A 115 -13.11 -5.87 -12.20
C ALA A 115 -14.07 -7.07 -12.27
N ASN A 116 -13.79 -8.04 -13.14
CA ASN A 116 -14.57 -9.28 -13.24
C ASN A 116 -14.44 -10.14 -11.98
N ALA A 117 -13.24 -10.22 -11.39
CA ALA A 117 -13.01 -10.94 -10.15
C ALA A 117 -13.75 -10.28 -8.98
N LYS A 118 -13.75 -8.94 -8.89
CA LYS A 118 -14.57 -8.19 -7.92
C LYS A 118 -16.05 -8.48 -8.12
N LEU A 119 -16.55 -8.36 -9.35
CA LEU A 119 -17.95 -8.66 -9.69
C LEU A 119 -18.34 -10.10 -9.32
N TYR A 120 -17.46 -11.07 -9.59
CA TYR A 120 -17.68 -12.48 -9.26
C TYR A 120 -17.70 -12.72 -7.75
N ILE A 121 -16.81 -12.07 -6.99
CA ILE A 121 -16.81 -12.13 -5.52
C ILE A 121 -18.12 -11.52 -4.97
N ASP A 122 -18.52 -10.35 -5.49
CA ASP A 122 -19.74 -9.66 -5.10
C ASP A 122 -21.00 -10.49 -5.39
N THR A 123 -21.01 -11.23 -6.50
CA THR A 123 -22.16 -12.09 -6.86
C THR A 123 -22.15 -13.46 -6.17
N ASN A 124 -20.99 -14.09 -5.98
CA ASN A 124 -20.90 -15.53 -5.68
C ASN A 124 -20.27 -15.89 -4.33
N PHE A 125 -19.44 -15.03 -3.73
CA PHE A 125 -18.73 -15.35 -2.49
C PHE A 125 -19.13 -14.45 -1.32
N TYR A 126 -19.59 -13.23 -1.60
CA TYR A 126 -20.02 -12.25 -0.61
C TYR A 126 -21.56 -12.12 -0.54
N LYS A 127 -22.23 -13.15 -0.03
CA LYS A 127 -23.52 -12.94 0.67
C LYS A 127 -23.30 -12.38 2.09
N LYS A 128 -22.30 -11.51 2.28
CA LYS A 128 -22.15 -10.80 3.56
C LYS A 128 -23.13 -9.62 3.66
N ASP A 129 -23.61 -9.10 2.54
CA ASP A 129 -24.56 -7.99 2.53
C ASP A 129 -25.52 -8.14 1.34
N ARG A 130 -26.63 -8.87 1.51
CA ARG A 130 -27.84 -8.51 0.74
C ARG A 130 -28.30 -7.16 1.33
N VAL A 131 -27.80 -6.04 0.80
CA VAL A 131 -28.18 -4.66 1.16
C VAL A 131 -29.56 -4.32 0.62
N ASP A 132 -30.55 -5.13 0.97
CA ASP A 132 -31.95 -4.74 0.80
C ASP A 132 -32.66 -4.70 2.15
N SER A 133 -32.14 -5.37 3.19
CA SER A 133 -32.74 -5.41 4.54
C SER A 133 -31.74 -5.84 5.63
N VAL A 134 -30.56 -5.21 5.77
CA VAL A 134 -29.68 -5.53 6.92
C VAL A 134 -30.30 -4.97 8.20
N ASN A 135 -30.25 -5.73 9.31
CA ASN A 135 -30.67 -5.22 10.61
C ASN A 135 -29.68 -4.14 11.10
N LEU A 136 -30.14 -2.90 11.15
CA LEU A 136 -29.37 -1.72 11.55
C LEU A 136 -29.27 -1.55 13.07
N VAL A 137 -30.02 -2.35 13.85
CA VAL A 137 -30.00 -2.29 15.31
C VAL A 137 -28.80 -3.06 15.83
N ARG A 138 -27.88 -2.33 16.45
CA ARG A 138 -26.75 -2.91 17.18
C ARG A 138 -27.20 -3.44 18.53
N ASN A 139 -26.66 -4.60 18.92
CA ASN A 139 -27.01 -5.30 20.17
C ASN A 139 -28.53 -5.37 20.44
N GLY A 140 -29.32 -5.65 19.39
CA GLY A 140 -30.78 -5.70 19.48
C GLY A 140 -31.31 -6.91 20.27
N SER A 141 -30.43 -7.88 20.59
CA SER A 141 -30.75 -9.05 21.41
C SER A 141 -30.26 -8.96 22.85
N ALA A 142 -29.69 -7.84 23.31
CA ALA A 142 -29.12 -7.72 24.67
C ALA A 142 -27.98 -8.72 24.99
N ILE A 143 -27.43 -9.42 24.00
CA ILE A 143 -26.35 -10.40 24.21
C ILE A 143 -25.08 -9.72 24.76
N PHE A 144 -24.86 -8.44 24.43
CA PHE A 144 -23.78 -7.61 24.98
C PHE A 144 -24.23 -6.73 26.14
N GLY A 145 -25.32 -7.09 26.84
CA GLY A 145 -25.88 -6.27 27.91
C GLY A 145 -26.36 -4.93 27.36
N PHE A 146 -25.96 -3.82 27.99
CA PHE A 146 -26.33 -2.45 27.57
C PHE A 146 -25.36 -1.81 26.56
N GLN A 147 -24.42 -2.57 25.97
CA GLN A 147 -23.61 -2.04 24.87
C GLN A 147 -24.52 -1.48 23.76
N ASP A 148 -24.25 -0.27 23.26
CA ASP A 148 -25.09 0.45 22.27
C ASP A 148 -26.50 0.87 22.77
N TRP A 149 -26.78 0.76 24.08
CA TRP A 149 -28.01 1.21 24.71
C TRP A 149 -27.74 2.11 25.92
N THR A 150 -28.44 3.25 25.98
CA THR A 150 -28.37 4.23 27.06
C THR A 150 -29.63 4.15 27.92
N ILE A 151 -29.44 4.04 29.24
CA ILE A 151 -30.52 4.11 30.21
C ILE A 151 -30.88 5.58 30.42
N SER A 152 -31.94 6.03 29.75
CA SER A 152 -32.40 7.44 29.80
C SER A 152 -33.58 7.65 30.76
N GLY A 153 -34.17 6.57 31.30
CA GLY A 153 -35.21 6.66 32.32
C GLY A 153 -35.50 5.32 33.03
N GLY A 154 -35.57 5.36 34.36
CA GLY A 154 -35.88 4.20 35.21
C GLY A 154 -34.78 3.15 35.31
N SER A 155 -35.03 2.10 36.09
CA SER A 155 -34.14 0.94 36.24
C SER A 155 -34.42 -0.12 35.16
N TRP A 156 -33.38 -0.56 34.47
CA TRP A 156 -33.42 -1.60 33.44
C TRP A 156 -32.46 -2.73 33.80
N ALA A 157 -32.76 -3.93 33.32
CA ALA A 157 -31.86 -5.07 33.36
C ALA A 157 -31.95 -5.87 32.06
N TYR A 158 -31.05 -6.83 31.90
CA TYR A 158 -31.02 -7.72 30.76
C TYR A 158 -30.80 -9.16 31.20
N VAL A 159 -31.20 -10.10 30.36
CA VAL A 159 -30.81 -11.51 30.49
C VAL A 159 -29.99 -11.88 29.27
N GLN A 160 -28.80 -12.40 29.50
CA GLN A 160 -28.01 -13.07 28.48
C GLN A 160 -28.38 -14.55 28.48
N GLN A 161 -28.75 -15.06 27.31
CA GLN A 161 -28.84 -16.50 27.06
C GLN A 161 -27.75 -16.90 26.06
N ASP A 162 -27.95 -17.97 25.30
CA ASP A 162 -27.02 -18.37 24.24
C ASP A 162 -27.23 -17.57 22.94
N ALA A 163 -26.27 -17.68 22.02
CA ALA A 163 -26.30 -17.00 20.73
C ALA A 163 -27.43 -17.46 19.78
N ASN A 164 -28.02 -18.63 20.03
CA ASN A 164 -29.08 -19.22 19.20
C ASN A 164 -30.46 -18.71 19.59
N ILE A 165 -30.66 -18.33 20.86
CA ILE A 165 -31.92 -17.84 21.41
C ILE A 165 -31.90 -16.30 21.56
N GLY A 166 -30.71 -15.72 21.80
CA GLY A 166 -30.55 -14.29 22.09
C GLY A 166 -30.99 -13.94 23.51
N GLY A 167 -30.57 -12.78 23.99
CA GLY A 167 -31.02 -12.22 25.26
C GLY A 167 -32.27 -11.36 25.14
N TYR A 168 -32.59 -10.63 26.22
CA TYR A 168 -33.64 -9.61 26.21
C TYR A 168 -33.41 -8.53 27.28
N PHE A 169 -33.92 -7.33 27.01
CA PHE A 169 -34.03 -6.23 27.95
C PHE A 169 -35.35 -6.28 28.69
N TYR A 170 -35.37 -5.88 29.97
CA TYR A 170 -36.61 -5.73 30.74
C TYR A 170 -36.48 -4.61 31.78
N PRO A 171 -37.60 -3.93 32.11
CA PRO A 171 -37.62 -2.95 33.19
C PRO A 171 -37.46 -3.64 34.55
N ASN A 172 -36.52 -3.18 35.37
CA ASN A 172 -36.20 -3.74 36.68
C ASN A 172 -36.72 -2.85 37.82
N GLN A 173 -37.98 -2.41 37.70
CA GLN A 173 -38.70 -1.66 38.72
C GLN A 173 -40.21 -1.74 38.51
N SER A 174 -40.96 -1.39 39.55
CA SER A 174 -42.39 -1.08 39.44
C SER A 174 -42.59 0.28 38.75
N ILE A 175 -43.70 0.44 38.04
CA ILE A 175 -44.02 1.67 37.30
C ILE A 175 -45.46 2.07 37.64
N THR A 176 -45.65 3.29 38.12
CA THR A 176 -46.98 3.83 38.46
C THR A 176 -47.84 3.99 37.20
N ALA A 177 -49.16 3.83 37.34
CA ALA A 177 -50.11 4.07 36.25
C ALA A 177 -49.89 5.45 35.59
N GLY A 178 -49.76 5.47 34.27
CA GLY A 178 -49.53 6.70 33.49
C GLY A 178 -48.08 7.16 33.39
N SER A 179 -47.16 6.62 34.19
CA SER A 179 -45.72 6.90 34.06
C SER A 179 -45.06 5.98 33.04
N HIS A 180 -44.00 6.44 32.38
CA HIS A 180 -43.23 5.64 31.43
C HIS A 180 -41.75 5.65 31.77
N ILE A 181 -41.07 4.55 31.44
CA ILE A 181 -39.61 4.47 31.46
C ILE A 181 -39.09 3.91 30.14
N PHE A 182 -37.84 4.22 29.83
CA PHE A 182 -37.30 3.92 28.51
C PHE A 182 -35.80 3.62 28.49
N LEU A 183 -35.44 2.76 27.54
CA LEU A 183 -34.07 2.45 27.13
C LEU A 183 -33.90 2.90 25.68
N GLU A 184 -32.85 3.65 25.38
CA GLU A 184 -32.64 4.23 24.05
C GLU A 184 -31.39 3.69 23.40
N SER A 185 -31.36 3.57 22.07
CA SER A 185 -30.12 3.29 21.36
C SER A 185 -29.13 4.45 21.55
N SER A 186 -27.89 4.14 21.92
CA SER A 186 -26.87 5.14 22.24
C SER A 186 -26.51 6.00 21.02
N ASP A 187 -26.20 5.35 19.90
CA ASP A 187 -25.81 6.01 18.65
C ASP A 187 -27.02 6.21 17.73
N PRO A 188 -27.09 7.34 17.00
CA PRO A 188 -28.05 7.51 15.91
C PRO A 188 -27.85 6.48 14.80
N ILE A 189 -28.96 5.94 14.31
CA ILE A 189 -29.02 5.06 13.13
C ILE A 189 -29.27 5.95 11.91
N ALA A 190 -28.35 5.96 10.94
CA ALA A 190 -28.54 6.68 9.69
C ALA A 190 -29.69 6.07 8.88
N VAL A 191 -30.56 6.93 8.32
CA VAL A 191 -31.72 6.50 7.52
C VAL A 191 -31.87 7.35 6.25
N PHE A 192 -32.50 6.77 5.24
CA PHE A 192 -32.88 7.50 4.03
C PHE A 192 -34.23 8.18 4.24
N ALA A 193 -34.29 9.47 3.91
CA ALA A 193 -35.52 10.24 3.90
C ALA A 193 -36.53 9.67 2.89
N ASN A 194 -37.83 9.72 3.21
CA ASN A 194 -38.94 9.17 2.42
C ASN A 194 -38.86 7.66 2.16
N ALA A 195 -38.01 6.92 2.89
CA ALA A 195 -37.92 5.47 2.77
C ALA A 195 -38.75 4.74 3.83
N ASN A 196 -39.21 3.53 3.49
CA ASN A 196 -39.89 2.64 4.40
C ASN A 196 -38.89 1.71 5.08
N TYR A 197 -39.02 1.59 6.40
CA TYR A 197 -38.26 0.68 7.23
C TYR A 197 -39.19 -0.29 7.94
N TYR A 198 -38.77 -1.54 8.09
CA TYR A 198 -39.45 -2.53 8.91
C TYR A 198 -38.84 -2.55 10.31
N LEU A 199 -39.64 -2.18 11.29
CA LEU A 199 -39.34 -2.33 12.71
C LEU A 199 -39.90 -3.67 13.18
N GLY A 200 -39.06 -4.48 13.82
CA GLY A 200 -39.44 -5.75 14.42
C GLY A 200 -38.98 -5.84 15.87
N CYS A 201 -39.74 -6.57 16.69
CA CYS A 201 -39.32 -6.91 18.04
C CYS A 201 -39.99 -8.22 18.48
N THR A 202 -39.24 -9.05 19.22
CA THR A 202 -39.80 -10.15 19.99
C THR A 202 -40.14 -9.64 21.39
N PHE A 203 -41.43 -9.48 21.66
CA PHE A 203 -41.91 -9.06 22.97
C PHE A 203 -42.19 -10.26 23.86
N HIS A 204 -42.11 -10.03 25.17
CA HIS A 204 -42.74 -10.87 26.18
C HIS A 204 -43.77 -10.03 26.91
N THR A 205 -44.98 -10.53 27.13
CA THR A 205 -46.05 -9.85 27.88
C THR A 205 -46.90 -10.89 28.63
N ASN A 206 -46.63 -11.14 29.90
CA ASN A 206 -47.33 -12.21 30.63
C ASN A 206 -48.86 -11.98 30.74
N GLU A 207 -49.58 -13.04 31.10
CA GLU A 207 -50.96 -12.99 31.57
C GLU A 207 -51.08 -11.96 32.71
N GLY A 208 -51.81 -10.87 32.46
CA GLY A 208 -51.94 -9.71 33.36
C GLY A 208 -51.60 -8.35 32.74
N LEU A 209 -50.96 -8.31 31.55
CA LEU A 209 -50.78 -7.10 30.76
C LEU A 209 -51.85 -6.99 29.66
N ASP A 210 -52.98 -6.35 30.00
CA ASP A 210 -54.16 -6.19 29.12
C ASP A 210 -54.15 -4.97 28.21
N THR A 211 -53.10 -4.17 28.26
CA THR A 211 -53.04 -2.84 27.64
C THR A 211 -51.73 -2.66 26.90
N ASP A 212 -51.74 -1.78 25.89
CA ASP A 212 -50.64 -1.48 24.96
C ASP A 212 -49.49 -0.68 25.62
N LEU A 213 -49.03 -1.16 26.77
CA LEU A 213 -48.07 -0.50 27.65
C LEU A 213 -46.61 -0.76 27.26
N VAL A 214 -46.35 -1.75 26.41
CA VAL A 214 -45.00 -2.15 25.98
C VAL A 214 -44.87 -1.89 24.49
N ARG A 215 -43.92 -1.04 24.10
CA ARG A 215 -43.70 -0.67 22.69
C ARG A 215 -42.27 -0.30 22.38
N VAL A 216 -41.91 -0.37 21.11
CA VAL A 216 -40.68 0.21 20.57
C VAL A 216 -41.03 1.43 19.73
N GLU A 217 -40.45 2.57 20.04
CA GLU A 217 -40.62 3.80 19.28
C GLU A 217 -39.41 4.03 18.37
N VAL A 218 -39.66 4.51 17.15
CA VAL A 218 -38.64 5.13 16.30
C VAL A 218 -38.74 6.63 16.54
N ILE A 219 -37.66 7.24 17.00
CA ILE A 219 -37.61 8.68 17.29
C ILE A 219 -36.61 9.37 16.37
N ASN A 220 -36.89 10.60 15.99
CA ASN A 220 -35.92 11.46 15.30
C ASN A 220 -34.73 11.72 16.24
N ALA A 221 -33.51 11.42 15.79
CA ALA A 221 -32.32 11.51 16.64
C ALA A 221 -31.97 12.96 17.03
N THR A 222 -32.41 13.96 16.26
CA THR A 222 -32.10 15.38 16.49
C THR A 222 -33.01 16.00 17.55
N ASN A 223 -34.32 15.73 17.50
CA ASN A 223 -35.32 16.42 18.33
C ASN A 223 -36.15 15.49 19.23
N GLY A 224 -35.94 14.18 19.15
CA GLY A 224 -36.60 13.17 20.00
C GLY A 224 -38.08 12.93 19.68
N ILE A 225 -38.62 13.52 18.60
CA ILE A 225 -40.01 13.34 18.18
C ILE A 225 -40.23 11.89 17.74
N VAL A 226 -41.33 11.27 18.17
CA VAL A 226 -41.73 9.92 17.76
C VAL A 226 -42.24 9.93 16.32
N LEU A 227 -41.59 9.16 15.46
CA LEU A 227 -41.91 8.99 14.03
C LEU A 227 -42.83 7.79 13.79
N GLY A 228 -42.79 6.81 14.68
CA GLY A 228 -43.67 5.65 14.63
C GLY A 228 -43.42 4.71 15.82
N SER A 229 -44.31 3.76 16.02
CA SER A 229 -44.26 2.85 17.18
C SER A 229 -44.75 1.46 16.83
N LEU A 230 -44.12 0.47 17.45
CA LEU A 230 -44.48 -0.93 17.38
C LEU A 230 -44.94 -1.40 18.76
N TYR A 231 -46.21 -1.72 18.90
CA TYR A 231 -46.81 -2.19 20.14
C TYR A 231 -46.75 -3.71 20.27
N ALA A 232 -46.49 -4.18 21.49
CA ALA A 232 -46.65 -5.58 21.86
C ALA A 232 -48.12 -6.00 21.78
N ALA A 233 -48.38 -7.31 21.65
CA ALA A 233 -49.72 -7.86 21.81
C ALA A 233 -50.02 -8.10 23.29
N ASN A 234 -51.28 -7.97 23.68
CA ASN A 234 -51.69 -8.09 25.09
C ASN A 234 -51.75 -9.56 25.53
N ARG A 235 -51.27 -9.84 26.75
CA ARG A 235 -51.24 -11.18 27.39
C ARG A 235 -50.66 -12.30 26.52
N GLN A 236 -49.63 -12.02 25.75
CA GLN A 236 -48.90 -13.03 24.96
C GLN A 236 -47.55 -13.34 25.59
N TRP A 237 -47.18 -14.62 25.68
CA TRP A 237 -45.81 -15.06 26.01
C TRP A 237 -44.79 -14.52 24.97
N TRP A 238 -43.61 -15.13 24.79
CA TRP A 238 -42.71 -14.70 23.72
C TRP A 238 -43.42 -14.68 22.36
N HIS A 239 -43.58 -13.50 21.78
CA HIS A 239 -44.30 -13.28 20.54
C HIS A 239 -43.64 -12.19 19.72
N ARG A 240 -43.78 -12.28 18.40
CA ARG A 240 -43.16 -11.33 17.48
C ARG A 240 -44.19 -10.34 16.96
N ARG A 241 -43.76 -9.09 16.83
CA ARG A 241 -44.52 -8.03 16.18
C ARG A 241 -43.62 -7.31 15.19
N THR A 242 -44.22 -6.80 14.12
CA THR A 242 -43.54 -6.00 13.11
C THR A 242 -44.44 -4.88 12.62
N ALA A 243 -43.84 -3.78 12.17
CA ALA A 243 -44.54 -2.66 11.55
C ALA A 243 -43.64 -1.97 10.52
N ALA A 244 -44.25 -1.46 9.45
CA ALA A 244 -43.58 -0.55 8.53
C ALA A 244 -43.63 0.89 9.08
N ILE A 245 -42.49 1.56 9.07
CA ILE A 245 -42.31 2.95 9.53
C ILE A 245 -41.75 3.75 8.35
N THR A 246 -42.49 4.77 7.90
CA THR A 246 -42.04 5.68 6.86
C THR A 246 -41.24 6.82 7.47
N ILE A 247 -40.00 7.02 7.01
CA ILE A 247 -39.14 8.10 7.47
C ILE A 247 -39.51 9.40 6.74
N PRO A 248 -39.81 10.50 7.44
CA PRO A 248 -40.13 11.79 6.80
C PRO A 248 -38.98 12.37 5.97
N ALA A 249 -39.29 13.32 5.09
CA ALA A 249 -38.34 13.91 4.14
C ALA A 249 -37.15 14.65 4.81
N ASP A 250 -37.33 15.13 6.03
CA ASP A 250 -36.37 15.94 6.78
C ASP A 250 -35.54 15.13 7.80
N VAL A 251 -35.77 13.82 7.88
CA VAL A 251 -35.10 12.94 8.85
C VAL A 251 -33.99 12.14 8.18
N VAL A 252 -32.76 12.36 8.62
CA VAL A 252 -31.56 11.64 8.13
C VAL A 252 -31.00 10.64 9.14
N SER A 253 -31.49 10.67 10.39
CA SER A 253 -31.09 9.71 11.42
C SER A 253 -32.18 9.53 12.48
N VAL A 254 -32.27 8.32 13.04
CA VAL A 254 -33.25 7.94 14.07
C VAL A 254 -32.57 7.26 15.24
N LYS A 255 -33.27 7.18 16.38
CA LYS A 255 -32.95 6.28 17.49
C LYS A 255 -34.13 5.36 17.74
N LEU A 256 -33.85 4.21 18.35
CA LEU A 256 -34.90 3.34 18.87
C LEU A 256 -35.04 3.55 20.37
N ARG A 257 -36.30 3.57 20.84
CA ARG A 257 -36.63 3.71 22.26
C ARG A 257 -37.56 2.58 22.67
N LEU A 258 -37.11 1.74 23.61
CA LEU A 258 -37.93 0.71 24.23
C LEU A 258 -38.70 1.35 25.37
N VAL A 259 -40.03 1.33 25.33
CA VAL A 259 -40.88 2.03 26.30
C VAL A 259 -41.76 1.04 27.03
N VAL A 260 -41.78 1.17 28.36
CA VAL A 260 -42.76 0.50 29.23
C VAL A 260 -43.51 1.55 30.03
N THR A 261 -44.83 1.54 29.90
CA THR A 261 -45.76 2.40 30.62
C THR A 261 -46.41 1.62 31.77
N GLY A 262 -46.63 2.26 32.91
CA GLY A 262 -47.35 1.66 34.03
C GLY A 262 -48.87 1.66 33.84
N PRO A 263 -49.61 0.85 34.61
CA PRO A 263 -49.18 0.25 35.88
C PRO A 263 -48.42 -1.06 35.70
N ILE A 264 -47.23 -1.14 36.31
CA ILE A 264 -46.45 -2.37 36.46
C ILE A 264 -46.24 -2.61 37.96
N THR A 265 -46.96 -3.58 38.50
CA THR A 265 -46.80 -4.08 39.86
C THR A 265 -45.97 -5.36 39.80
N ASN A 266 -44.78 -5.34 40.43
CA ASN A 266 -43.78 -6.42 40.48
C ASN A 266 -42.69 -6.34 39.39
N ALA A 267 -41.48 -5.92 39.82
CA ALA A 267 -40.32 -5.64 38.98
C ALA A 267 -39.70 -6.88 38.28
N ALA A 268 -40.14 -8.10 38.60
CA ALA A 268 -39.48 -9.33 38.21
C ALA A 268 -39.58 -9.70 36.71
N LYS A 269 -38.55 -10.41 36.24
CA LYS A 269 -38.20 -10.88 34.87
C LYS A 269 -39.32 -11.47 34.00
N VAL A 270 -40.43 -11.90 34.60
CA VAL A 270 -41.38 -12.83 33.96
C VAL A 270 -42.52 -12.11 33.25
N VAL A 271 -42.64 -10.78 33.33
CA VAL A 271 -43.87 -10.09 32.90
C VAL A 271 -43.70 -9.31 31.59
N ARG A 272 -42.54 -8.69 31.33
CA ARG A 272 -42.31 -7.91 30.10
C ARG A 272 -40.87 -7.95 29.63
N GLY A 273 -40.63 -7.99 28.33
CA GLY A 273 -39.29 -8.01 27.77
C GLY A 273 -39.23 -7.64 26.30
N PHE A 274 -38.05 -7.18 25.89
CA PHE A 274 -37.71 -6.83 24.51
C PHE A 274 -36.52 -7.68 24.08
N GLY A 275 -36.77 -8.66 23.22
CA GLY A 275 -35.76 -9.48 22.59
C GLY A 275 -35.72 -9.22 21.08
N ARG A 276 -34.56 -9.43 20.46
CA ARG A 276 -34.35 -9.37 18.99
C ARG A 276 -35.08 -8.18 18.33
N ILE A 277 -34.61 -6.99 18.67
CA ILE A 277 -35.07 -5.74 18.06
C ILE A 277 -34.39 -5.61 16.70
N THR A 278 -35.19 -5.37 15.66
CA THR A 278 -34.71 -5.25 14.28
C THR A 278 -35.23 -3.98 13.63
N PHE A 279 -34.41 -3.36 12.81
CA PHE A 279 -34.78 -2.18 12.03
C PHE A 279 -34.02 -2.20 10.71
N SER A 280 -34.73 -2.36 9.61
CA SER A 280 -34.13 -2.57 8.29
C SER A 280 -34.88 -1.80 7.23
N ILE A 281 -34.16 -1.26 6.24
CA ILE A 281 -34.79 -0.67 5.06
C ILE A 281 -35.51 -1.75 4.24
N GLY A 282 -36.53 -1.38 3.46
CA GLY A 282 -37.11 -2.24 2.44
C GLY A 282 -38.50 -2.77 2.80
N SER A 283 -38.89 -3.89 2.18
CA SER A 283 -40.23 -4.47 2.29
C SER A 283 -40.28 -5.82 3.01
N ALA A 284 -39.14 -6.29 3.53
CA ALA A 284 -39.01 -7.62 4.09
C ALA A 284 -38.63 -7.58 5.57
N ASP A 285 -39.29 -8.45 6.32
CA ASP A 285 -39.07 -8.63 7.74
C ASP A 285 -37.81 -9.47 8.00
N THR A 286 -36.68 -8.83 8.29
CA THR A 286 -35.43 -9.52 8.60
C THR A 286 -35.42 -10.04 10.03
N TYR A 287 -35.61 -11.35 10.19
CA TYR A 287 -35.39 -12.05 11.46
C TYR A 287 -33.97 -12.61 11.53
N GLY A 288 -33.07 -11.96 12.28
CA GLY A 288 -31.71 -12.47 12.45
C GLY A 288 -30.83 -11.62 13.37
N THR A 289 -29.73 -12.21 13.83
CA THR A 289 -28.72 -11.59 14.70
C THR A 289 -27.64 -10.82 13.93
N GLN A 290 -27.89 -10.48 12.66
CA GLN A 290 -26.92 -9.81 11.79
C GLN A 290 -26.41 -8.49 12.42
N GLY A 291 -27.29 -7.69 13.02
CA GLY A 291 -26.92 -6.48 13.76
C GLY A 291 -25.97 -6.74 14.95
N ASP A 292 -26.19 -7.83 15.69
CA ASP A 292 -25.30 -8.24 16.80
C ASP A 292 -23.93 -8.70 16.28
N MET A 293 -23.90 -9.33 15.11
CA MET A 293 -22.66 -9.75 14.46
C MET A 293 -21.79 -8.54 14.05
N TYR A 294 -22.40 -7.42 13.62
CA TYR A 294 -21.66 -6.16 13.42
C TYR A 294 -21.13 -5.59 14.74
N SER A 295 -21.89 -5.67 15.84
CA SER A 295 -21.40 -5.26 17.17
C SER A 295 -20.16 -6.07 17.59
N ILE A 296 -20.10 -7.37 17.28
CA ILE A 296 -18.89 -8.20 17.52
C ILE A 296 -17.70 -7.65 16.72
N PHE A 297 -17.87 -7.45 15.41
CA PHE A 297 -16.79 -6.94 14.56
C PHE A 297 -16.27 -5.58 15.04
N GLN A 298 -17.18 -4.67 15.40
CA GLN A 298 -16.80 -3.35 15.91
C GLN A 298 -16.11 -3.44 17.27
N SER A 299 -16.59 -4.30 18.18
CA SER A 299 -15.94 -4.51 19.48
C SER A 299 -14.52 -5.05 19.31
N VAL A 300 -14.31 -6.01 18.40
CA VAL A 300 -12.98 -6.54 18.09
C VAL A 300 -12.09 -5.45 17.48
N ALA A 301 -12.61 -4.64 16.54
CA ALA A 301 -11.87 -3.53 15.93
C ALA A 301 -11.46 -2.47 16.97
N ASN A 302 -12.38 -2.09 17.86
CA ASN A 302 -12.10 -1.17 18.96
C ASN A 302 -11.03 -1.74 19.91
N GLY A 303 -11.17 -3.02 20.29
CA GLY A 303 -10.18 -3.71 21.12
C GLY A 303 -8.78 -3.73 20.48
N LYS A 304 -8.70 -4.04 19.18
CA LYS A 304 -7.45 -3.99 18.41
C LYS A 304 -6.85 -2.58 18.38
N SER A 305 -7.66 -1.56 18.20
CA SER A 305 -7.21 -0.16 18.23
C SER A 305 -6.62 0.23 19.58
N SER A 306 -7.29 -0.13 20.68
CA SER A 306 -6.80 0.12 22.03
C SER A 306 -5.48 -0.60 22.32
N ILE A 307 -5.36 -1.87 21.93
CA ILE A 307 -4.14 -2.67 22.12
C ILE A 307 -2.98 -2.10 21.27
N ALA A 308 -3.22 -1.81 19.99
CA ALA A 308 -2.22 -1.23 19.09
C ALA A 308 -1.69 0.12 19.60
N THR A 309 -2.59 0.96 20.13
CA THR A 309 -2.24 2.23 20.76
C THR A 309 -1.35 2.02 21.98
N ALA A 310 -1.69 1.07 22.86
CA ALA A 310 -0.90 0.76 24.04
C ALA A 310 0.50 0.25 23.71
N ILE A 311 0.62 -0.66 22.73
CA ILE A 311 1.92 -1.19 22.29
C ILE A 311 2.78 -0.09 21.65
N SER A 312 2.18 0.72 20.77
CA SER A 312 2.86 1.87 20.16
C SER A 312 3.31 2.89 21.19
N GLY A 313 2.52 3.13 22.24
CA GLY A 313 2.89 3.96 23.39
C GLY A 313 4.09 3.44 24.19
N LYS A 314 4.47 2.17 24.04
CA LYS A 314 5.70 1.59 24.60
C LYS A 314 6.88 1.61 23.63
N GLY A 315 6.75 2.31 22.51
CA GLY A 315 7.83 2.51 21.53
C GLY A 315 7.92 1.43 20.44
N ILE A 316 6.94 0.53 20.34
CA ILE A 316 6.90 -0.51 19.30
C ILE A 316 5.73 -0.20 18.33
N PRO A 317 6.00 0.36 17.13
CA PRO A 317 4.95 0.72 16.19
C PRO A 317 4.04 -0.46 15.85
N THR A 318 2.74 -0.33 16.11
CA THR A 318 1.73 -1.38 15.89
C THR A 318 0.45 -0.75 15.34
N SER A 319 -0.09 -1.30 14.26
CA SER A 319 -1.32 -0.80 13.61
C SER A 319 -2.57 -1.49 14.16
N PRO A 320 -3.71 -0.77 14.35
CA PRO A 320 -5.01 -1.39 14.64
C PRO A 320 -5.45 -2.46 13.64
N THR A 321 -4.93 -2.40 12.41
CA THR A 321 -5.24 -3.38 11.35
C THR A 321 -4.39 -4.63 11.41
N ASP A 322 -3.28 -4.64 12.16
CA ASP A 322 -2.35 -5.77 12.21
C ASP A 322 -3.04 -7.06 12.69
N PRO A 323 -2.66 -8.25 12.20
CA PRO A 323 -3.14 -9.51 12.76
C PRO A 323 -2.82 -9.62 14.26
N PHE A 324 -3.68 -10.29 15.03
CA PHE A 324 -3.43 -10.51 16.48
C PHE A 324 -2.09 -11.20 16.75
N ALA A 325 -1.64 -12.08 15.85
CA ALA A 325 -0.33 -12.72 15.96
C ALA A 325 0.83 -11.70 15.87
N THR A 326 0.73 -10.72 14.96
CA THR A 326 1.70 -9.62 14.85
C THR A 326 1.67 -8.73 16.09
N MET A 327 0.47 -8.39 16.58
CA MET A 327 0.33 -7.62 17.82
C MET A 327 0.95 -8.36 19.01
N ALA A 328 0.75 -9.66 19.13
CA ALA A 328 1.36 -10.49 20.17
C ALA A 328 2.89 -10.54 20.06
N ALA A 329 3.42 -10.64 18.84
CA ALA A 329 4.86 -10.55 18.62
C ALA A 329 5.42 -9.18 19.05
N ASN A 330 4.71 -8.09 18.73
CA ASN A 330 5.10 -6.75 19.12
C ASN A 330 5.07 -6.54 20.64
N ILE A 331 4.12 -7.17 21.35
CA ILE A 331 4.08 -7.17 22.82
C ILE A 331 5.37 -7.76 23.40
N ASN A 332 5.89 -8.84 22.83
CA ASN A 332 7.14 -9.46 23.29
C ASN A 332 8.39 -8.58 23.07
N LEU A 333 8.29 -7.55 22.22
CA LEU A 333 9.37 -6.59 21.97
C LEU A 333 9.33 -5.40 22.95
N ILE A 334 8.28 -5.27 23.77
CA ILE A 334 8.20 -4.22 24.77
C ILE A 334 9.32 -4.41 25.80
N ASN A 335 10.25 -3.46 25.88
CA ASN A 335 11.32 -3.50 26.86
C ASN A 335 10.76 -3.15 28.26
N THR A 336 10.73 -4.13 29.16
CA THR A 336 10.24 -3.98 30.54
C THR A 336 11.36 -3.75 31.56
N GLY A 337 12.64 -3.71 31.14
CA GLY A 337 13.79 -3.50 32.03
C GLY A 337 14.10 -2.03 32.28
N LYS A 338 14.80 -1.73 33.39
CA LYS A 338 15.43 -0.40 33.60
C LYS A 338 16.32 -0.09 32.41
N LYS A 339 16.16 1.11 31.83
CA LYS A 339 16.97 1.50 30.67
C LYS A 339 18.41 1.73 31.10
N TRP A 340 19.35 1.38 30.24
CA TRP A 340 20.78 1.57 30.47
C TRP A 340 21.53 1.86 29.17
N ALA A 341 22.71 2.45 29.29
CA ALA A 341 23.61 2.73 28.19
C ALA A 341 25.07 2.55 28.64
N LYS A 342 25.94 2.15 27.72
CA LYS A 342 27.39 2.12 27.95
C LYS A 342 28.12 2.62 26.71
N GLY A 343 29.30 3.19 26.90
CA GLY A 343 30.11 3.66 25.78
C GLY A 343 31.34 4.39 26.24
N GLN A 344 31.89 5.21 25.35
CA GLN A 344 33.01 6.08 25.65
C GLN A 344 32.58 7.53 25.56
N ILE A 345 33.09 8.35 26.48
CA ILE A 345 32.95 9.79 26.47
C ILE A 345 34.36 10.38 26.42
N ARG A 346 34.58 11.29 25.47
CA ARG A 346 35.80 12.11 25.42
C ARG A 346 35.56 13.37 26.21
N VAL A 347 36.41 13.63 27.20
CA VAL A 347 36.42 14.85 27.98
C VAL A 347 37.61 15.67 27.51
N GLU A 348 37.37 16.89 27.02
CA GLU A 348 38.42 17.73 26.46
C GLU A 348 39.38 18.22 27.54
N PRO A 349 40.71 18.00 27.43
CA PRO A 349 41.67 18.43 28.45
C PRO A 349 41.73 19.95 28.66
N THR A 350 41.41 20.72 27.60
CA THR A 350 41.48 22.19 27.59
C THR A 350 40.27 22.85 28.22
N THR A 351 39.10 22.21 28.18
CA THR A 351 37.86 22.76 28.74
C THR A 351 37.40 22.01 29.99
N GLY A 352 37.83 20.75 30.14
CA GLY A 352 37.38 19.85 31.20
C GLY A 352 36.00 19.24 30.94
N TYR A 353 35.41 19.43 29.75
CA TYR A 353 34.02 19.03 29.48
C TYR A 353 33.89 17.88 28.49
N GLY A 354 32.91 17.00 28.73
CA GLY A 354 32.43 15.98 27.79
C GLY A 354 30.92 15.78 27.93
N SER A 355 30.26 15.26 26.88
CA SER A 355 28.82 15.00 26.89
C SER A 355 28.48 13.66 26.23
N VAL A 356 27.48 12.97 26.77
CA VAL A 356 26.79 11.85 26.13
C VAL A 356 25.36 12.28 25.86
N THR A 357 24.94 12.21 24.61
CA THR A 357 23.59 12.60 24.14
C THR A 357 22.91 11.45 23.41
N GLY A 358 21.60 11.55 23.19
CA GLY A 358 20.83 10.53 22.46
C GLY A 358 20.41 9.33 23.30
N LEU A 359 20.45 9.45 24.63
CA LEU A 359 19.86 8.44 25.53
C LEU A 359 18.33 8.53 25.43
N ASN A 360 17.65 7.38 25.47
CA ASN A 360 16.18 7.33 25.48
C ASN A 360 15.60 7.30 26.92
N PHE A 361 16.39 7.76 27.89
CA PHE A 361 16.07 7.89 29.31
C PHE A 361 16.85 9.03 29.95
N THR A 362 16.41 9.46 31.13
CA THR A 362 17.16 10.37 31.99
C THR A 362 18.02 9.53 32.93
N PRO A 363 19.36 9.62 32.89
CA PRO A 363 20.21 8.83 33.78
C PRO A 363 20.03 9.23 35.24
N SER A 364 19.81 8.26 36.14
CA SER A 364 19.85 8.45 37.59
C SER A 364 21.13 7.93 38.21
N ASN A 365 21.77 6.93 37.59
CA ASN A 365 23.03 6.35 38.05
C ASN A 365 24.03 6.31 36.90
N ILE A 366 25.26 6.79 37.13
CA ILE A 366 26.34 6.83 36.12
C ILE A 366 27.64 6.38 36.77
N ILE A 367 28.38 5.50 36.09
CA ILE A 367 29.73 5.08 36.45
C ILE A 367 30.65 5.46 35.29
N LEU A 368 31.78 6.12 35.58
CA LEU A 368 32.84 6.47 34.62
C LEU A 368 34.14 5.82 35.04
N VAL A 369 34.90 5.26 34.09
CA VAL A 369 36.19 4.62 34.35
C VAL A 369 37.20 5.10 33.30
N THR A 370 38.35 5.64 33.75
CA THR A 370 39.47 5.99 32.86
C THR A 370 40.52 4.90 32.84
N PRO A 371 41.10 4.56 31.67
CA PRO A 371 42.39 3.88 31.63
C PRO A 371 43.47 4.83 32.17
N SER A 372 44.49 4.26 32.81
CA SER A 372 45.54 4.90 33.60
C SER A 372 46.10 6.24 33.10
N TRP A 373 46.46 7.09 34.06
CA TRP A 373 47.12 8.37 33.81
C TRP A 373 48.65 8.22 33.82
N SER A 374 49.32 8.55 32.71
CA SER A 374 50.77 8.82 32.64
C SER A 374 51.67 7.83 33.41
N GLY A 375 51.46 6.53 33.25
CA GLY A 375 52.36 5.50 33.79
C GLY A 375 52.26 5.25 35.31
N VAL A 376 51.35 5.91 36.02
CA VAL A 376 51.00 5.56 37.42
C VAL A 376 49.78 4.63 37.38
N GLN A 377 49.82 3.50 38.08
CA GLN A 377 48.79 2.44 38.05
C GLN A 377 47.45 2.81 38.73
N ASP A 378 47.11 4.09 38.89
CA ASP A 378 45.86 4.49 39.54
C ASP A 378 44.75 4.65 38.48
N SER A 379 43.79 3.70 38.46
CA SER A 379 42.55 3.83 37.68
C SER A 379 41.54 4.66 38.48
N TYR A 380 40.93 5.67 37.85
CA TYR A 380 39.88 6.48 38.49
C TYR A 380 38.50 6.00 38.05
N VAL A 381 37.66 5.71 39.03
CA VAL A 381 36.23 5.45 38.92
C VAL A 381 35.49 6.68 39.46
N MET A 382 34.54 7.20 38.70
CA MET A 382 33.59 8.20 39.21
C MET A 382 32.21 7.56 39.24
N ILE A 383 31.45 7.82 40.31
CA ILE A 383 30.09 7.31 40.47
C ILE A 383 29.20 8.52 40.75
N TYR A 384 28.09 8.60 40.03
CA TYR A 384 27.01 9.55 40.25
C TYR A 384 25.73 8.78 40.46
N SER A 385 24.95 9.18 41.47
CA SER A 385 23.61 8.68 41.71
C SER A 385 22.73 9.82 42.21
N THR A 386 21.53 9.98 41.65
CA THR A 386 20.53 10.93 42.18
C THR A 386 20.02 10.55 43.57
N ASP A 387 20.17 9.27 43.94
CA ASP A 387 19.76 8.73 45.23
C ASP A 387 20.89 8.83 46.28
N ALA A 388 22.06 9.36 45.91
CA ALA A 388 23.17 9.51 46.83
C ALA A 388 22.82 10.49 47.96
N PRO A 389 23.03 10.14 49.25
CA PRO A 389 22.68 11.00 50.37
C PRO A 389 23.55 12.28 50.36
N THR A 390 22.90 13.45 50.32
CA THR A 390 23.55 14.78 50.28
C THR A 390 23.94 15.28 51.67
N ASN A 391 24.49 14.42 52.52
CA ASN A 391 24.71 14.70 53.95
C ASN A 391 25.98 15.55 54.21
N GLY A 392 26.09 16.70 53.55
CA GLY A 392 26.94 17.84 53.93
C GLY A 392 28.44 17.60 54.15
N GLY A 393 28.98 16.43 53.79
CA GLY A 393 30.36 16.04 54.08
C GLY A 393 30.98 15.25 52.93
N VAL A 394 32.26 15.52 52.69
CA VAL A 394 33.07 14.91 51.63
C VAL A 394 33.08 13.40 51.84
N PHE A 395 32.55 12.63 50.89
CA PHE A 395 32.87 11.22 50.78
C PHE A 395 34.39 11.15 50.64
N GLN A 396 35.08 10.74 51.70
CA GLN A 396 36.54 10.69 51.71
C GLN A 396 36.99 9.82 50.55
N LEU A 397 37.86 10.39 49.72
CA LEU A 397 38.52 9.73 48.59
C LEU A 397 39.09 8.39 49.08
N PHE A 398 38.42 7.28 48.79
CA PHE A 398 39.15 6.04 48.53
C PHE A 398 39.85 6.27 47.20
N ARG A 399 41.18 6.08 47.15
CA ARG A 399 41.96 6.29 45.91
C ARG A 399 41.23 5.62 44.74
N GLY A 400 40.78 6.43 43.79
CA GLY A 400 40.05 5.96 42.62
C GLY A 400 38.51 5.97 42.69
N ILE A 401 37.85 6.51 43.71
CA ILE A 401 36.38 6.74 43.71
C ILE A 401 36.08 8.21 44.05
N ASN A 402 35.62 9.00 43.07
CA ASN A 402 35.17 10.38 43.28
C ASN A 402 33.64 10.46 43.19
N ASN A 403 32.96 10.67 44.32
CA ASN A 403 31.52 10.94 44.38
C ASN A 403 31.23 12.46 44.26
N GLY A 404 31.80 13.07 43.25
CA GLY A 404 31.46 14.41 42.75
C GLY A 404 31.40 15.60 43.72
N ALA A 405 31.99 15.52 44.91
CA ALA A 405 31.93 16.58 45.91
C ALA A 405 33.32 16.89 46.46
N GLY A 406 34.16 17.54 45.65
CA GLY A 406 35.48 18.00 46.07
C GLY A 406 35.74 19.43 45.62
N GLY A 407 35.50 20.40 46.51
CA GLY A 407 36.02 21.78 46.44
C GLY A 407 35.37 22.71 45.40
N SER A 408 34.79 23.82 45.88
CA SER A 408 34.22 24.94 45.10
C SER A 408 33.15 24.58 44.04
N GLY A 409 31.97 24.16 44.50
CA GLY A 409 30.69 24.51 43.85
C GLY A 409 30.37 23.99 42.44
N GLN A 410 31.19 23.13 41.83
CA GLN A 410 30.88 22.54 40.52
C GLN A 410 30.61 21.04 40.66
N HIS A 411 29.35 20.65 40.47
CA HIS A 411 28.96 19.24 40.36
C HIS A 411 29.58 18.66 39.07
N PRO A 412 30.44 17.63 39.14
CA PRO A 412 31.18 17.15 37.98
C PRO A 412 30.32 16.34 37.02
N ILE A 413 29.07 16.01 37.37
CA ILE A 413 28.11 15.37 36.48
C ILE A 413 26.79 16.10 36.55
N THR A 414 26.23 16.45 35.39
CA THR A 414 24.88 17.03 35.27
C THR A 414 24.07 16.16 34.33
N VAL A 415 22.86 15.76 34.74
CA VAL A 415 21.96 14.91 33.93
C VAL A 415 20.77 15.71 33.41
N GLY A 416 20.22 15.29 32.27
CA GLY A 416 18.99 15.82 31.74
C GLY A 416 18.29 14.80 30.83
N SER A 417 17.13 15.16 30.30
CA SER A 417 16.35 14.25 29.46
C SER A 417 17.17 13.82 28.24
N GLY A 418 17.59 12.56 28.22
CA GLY A 418 18.34 11.97 27.13
C GLY A 418 19.83 12.30 27.05
N TYR A 419 20.41 12.88 28.11
CA TYR A 419 21.84 13.19 28.15
C TYR A 419 22.44 13.23 29.56
N PHE A 420 23.77 13.18 29.63
CA PHE A 420 24.53 13.64 30.79
C PHE A 420 25.84 14.31 30.35
N ASN A 421 26.28 15.28 31.14
CA ASN A 421 27.52 16.01 30.96
C ASN A 421 28.49 15.67 32.08
N VAL A 422 29.78 15.66 31.76
CA VAL A 422 30.88 15.46 32.70
C VAL A 422 31.78 16.69 32.68
N SER A 423 32.16 17.16 33.85
CA SER A 423 33.10 18.26 34.08
C SER A 423 34.21 17.78 35.01
N VAL A 424 35.46 17.87 34.56
CA VAL A 424 36.66 17.55 35.34
C VAL A 424 37.58 18.77 35.40
N THR A 425 38.51 18.78 36.37
CA THR A 425 39.51 19.84 36.50
C THR A 425 40.32 20.00 35.21
N LEU A 426 40.68 21.24 34.85
CA LEU A 426 41.49 21.52 33.65
C LEU A 426 42.81 20.74 33.65
N GLY A 427 43.19 20.23 32.49
CA GLY A 427 44.32 19.31 32.35
C GLY A 427 43.94 17.85 32.56
N TYR A 428 42.81 17.53 33.22
CA TYR A 428 42.37 16.17 33.53
C TYR A 428 41.45 15.49 32.50
N GLY A 429 41.44 15.99 31.25
CA GLY A 429 40.65 15.39 30.17
C GLY A 429 41.23 14.07 29.65
N GLY A 430 40.37 13.25 29.05
CA GLY A 430 40.69 11.92 28.56
C GLY A 430 39.46 11.17 28.06
N THR A 431 39.65 9.90 27.66
CA THR A 431 38.53 9.02 27.26
C THR A 431 38.10 8.17 28.45
N TYR A 432 36.85 8.34 28.88
CA TYR A 432 36.25 7.54 29.95
C TYR A 432 35.29 6.52 29.34
N ASN A 433 35.31 5.29 29.84
CA ASN A 433 34.22 4.35 29.62
C ASN A 433 33.09 4.70 30.59
N TYR A 434 31.86 4.77 30.11
CA TYR A 434 30.69 5.03 30.95
C TYR A 434 29.72 3.85 30.97
N PHE A 435 29.00 3.71 32.08
CA PHE A 435 27.79 2.89 32.24
C PHE A 435 26.73 3.73 32.96
N ALA A 436 25.58 3.96 32.34
CA ALA A 436 24.51 4.81 32.83
C ALA A 436 23.19 4.03 32.89
N THR A 437 22.36 4.24 33.91
CA THR A 437 21.03 3.64 34.05
C THR A 437 19.98 4.68 34.42
N GLU A 438 18.73 4.38 34.05
CA GLU A 438 17.52 5.09 34.50
C GLU A 438 17.24 4.89 35.99
#